data_AF-A0A0C9Z0F2-F1
#
_entry.id   AF-A0A0C9Z0F2-F1
#
_cell.length_a   1.000
_cell.length_b   1.000
_cell.length_c   1.000
_cell.angle_alpha   90.00
_cell.angle_beta   90.00
_cell.angle_gamma   90.00
#
_symmetry.space_group_name_H-M   'P 1'
#
loop_
_entity.id
_entity.type
_entity.pdbx_description
1 polymer ?
#
loop_
_entity_poly.entity_id
_entity_poly.type
_entity_poly.pdbx_seq_one_letter_code
_entity_poly.pdbx_strand_id
1 'polypeptide(L)'
;MQFILALKKASLNEELTSDTIEKIWNPPSHADPINDPGMCFSISTYLALENASQLAYNCVCQAARTIFSGSGMNNILTFHSVEKLIASYTGVISVEHDMCCNTCIAFTSPFSQLNACPICNMSRWKEERLQGTHGRSKIAAQMFMTILISLQLQALYWNKDSANDMDYLHQGGLKCWYSQLIMVSSYLSDMNWIMVYKA
;
A
#
# COMPACT_ATOMS: atom_id res chain seq x y z
N MET A 1 4.74 31.46 4.71
CA MET A 1 5.60 31.27 5.92
C MET A 1 5.26 29.99 6.69
N GLN A 2 3.98 29.63 6.87
CA GLN A 2 3.59 28.41 7.62
C GLN A 2 4.16 27.10 7.04
N PHE A 3 4.15 26.91 5.71
CA PHE A 3 4.75 25.73 5.07
C PHE A 3 6.25 25.56 5.34
N ILE A 4 7.03 26.64 5.29
CA ILE A 4 8.47 26.59 5.59
C ILE A 4 8.71 26.16 7.05
N LEU A 5 7.89 26.67 7.98
CA LEU A 5 7.97 26.28 9.39
C LEU A 5 7.53 24.83 9.60
N ALA A 6 6.50 24.38 8.90
CA ALA A 6 6.05 22.99 8.93
C ALA A 6 7.15 22.06 8.41
N LEU A 7 7.79 22.37 7.28
CA LEU A 7 8.91 21.59 6.73
C LEU A 7 10.10 21.53 7.69
N LYS A 8 10.43 22.64 8.36
CA LYS A 8 11.51 22.64 9.37
C LYS A 8 11.21 21.79 10.60
N LYS A 9 9.94 21.59 10.94
CA LYS A 9 9.48 20.80 12.08
C LYS A 9 9.05 19.38 11.69
N ALA A 10 8.95 19.10 10.39
CA ALA A 10 8.42 17.85 9.89
C ALA A 10 9.19 16.67 10.50
N SER A 11 8.43 15.74 11.06
CA SER A 11 8.97 14.51 11.62
C SER A 11 8.17 13.33 11.06
N LEU A 12 8.82 12.18 10.98
CA LEU A 12 8.21 10.95 10.46
C LEU A 12 6.99 10.49 11.28
N ASN A 13 6.89 10.92 12.55
CA ASN A 13 5.93 10.39 13.51
C ASN A 13 4.54 11.04 13.46
N GLU A 14 4.35 12.14 12.71
CA GLU A 14 3.10 12.93 12.80
C GLU A 14 1.94 12.37 11.96
N GLU A 15 2.23 11.56 10.93
CA GLU A 15 1.22 11.13 9.95
C GLU A 15 1.12 9.60 9.75
N LEU A 16 1.98 8.83 10.42
CA LEU A 16 2.04 7.37 10.28
C LEU A 16 1.46 6.64 11.50
N THR A 17 0.92 5.44 11.28
CA THR A 17 0.49 4.58 12.38
C THR A 17 1.69 4.07 13.18
N SER A 18 1.50 3.80 14.48
CA SER A 18 2.56 3.27 15.35
C SER A 18 3.21 2.02 14.76
N ASP A 19 2.42 1.08 14.22
CA ASP A 19 2.90 -0.14 13.58
C ASP A 19 3.79 0.14 12.35
N THR A 20 3.44 1.17 11.58
CA THR A 20 4.23 1.55 10.38
C THR A 20 5.55 2.18 10.80
N ILE A 21 5.52 3.05 11.81
CA ILE A 21 6.70 3.67 12.40
C ILE A 21 7.64 2.58 12.95
N GLU A 22 7.10 1.63 13.71
CA GLU A 22 7.87 0.51 14.26
C GLU A 22 8.58 -0.28 13.17
N LYS A 23 7.89 -0.60 12.06
CA LYS A 23 8.50 -1.30 10.93
C LYS A 23 9.63 -0.50 10.27
N ILE A 24 9.47 0.83 10.16
CA ILE A 24 10.52 1.68 9.59
C ILE A 24 11.76 1.70 10.49
N TRP A 25 11.59 1.79 11.81
CA TRP A 25 12.72 1.87 12.74
C TRP A 25 13.37 0.51 13.04
N ASN A 26 12.56 -0.55 13.04
CA ASN A 26 12.99 -1.91 13.37
C ASN A 26 12.73 -2.83 12.16
N PRO A 27 13.48 -2.66 11.06
CA PRO A 27 13.35 -3.54 9.92
C PRO A 27 13.64 -4.98 10.36
N PRO A 28 12.81 -5.96 9.96
CA PRO A 28 13.05 -7.35 10.34
C PRO A 28 14.39 -7.83 9.76
N SER A 29 15.11 -8.66 10.53
CA SER A 29 16.44 -9.15 10.16
C SER A 29 16.41 -10.36 9.22
N HIS A 30 15.31 -11.12 9.16
CA HIS A 30 15.14 -12.32 8.34
C HIS A 30 13.66 -12.56 7.99
N ALA A 31 13.35 -12.75 6.70
CA ALA A 31 11.99 -13.06 6.24
C ALA A 31 11.90 -14.57 6.20
N ASP A 32 11.03 -15.14 7.00
CA ASP A 32 10.76 -16.56 6.87
C ASP A 32 10.20 -16.82 5.48
N PRO A 33 10.62 -17.88 4.79
CA PRO A 33 10.05 -18.20 3.49
C PRO A 33 8.57 -18.55 3.62
N ILE A 34 7.74 -18.02 2.71
CA ILE A 34 6.32 -18.39 2.62
C ILE A 34 6.21 -19.79 2.04
N ASN A 35 6.15 -20.79 2.92
CA ASN A 35 6.12 -22.20 2.53
C ASN A 35 4.77 -22.89 2.81
N ASP A 36 3.86 -22.22 3.52
CA ASP A 36 2.54 -22.78 3.81
C ASP A 36 1.69 -22.88 2.52
N PRO A 37 1.20 -24.08 2.14
CA PRO A 37 0.45 -24.26 0.90
C PRO A 37 -0.83 -23.40 0.82
N GLY A 38 -1.50 -23.17 1.95
CA GLY A 38 -2.68 -22.31 2.02
C GLY A 38 -2.35 -20.84 1.77
N MET A 39 -1.26 -20.35 2.35
CA MET A 39 -0.75 -18.99 2.10
C MET A 39 -0.31 -18.82 0.64
N CYS A 40 0.47 -19.78 0.09
CA CYS A 40 0.89 -19.75 -1.31
C CYS A 40 -0.30 -19.71 -2.27
N PHE A 41 -1.33 -20.53 -2.01
CA PHE A 41 -2.56 -20.50 -2.78
C PHE A 41 -3.30 -19.17 -2.65
N SER A 42 -3.36 -18.61 -1.43
CA SER A 42 -4.04 -17.34 -1.18
C SER A 42 -3.38 -16.21 -1.97
N ILE A 43 -2.04 -16.13 -1.94
CA ILE A 43 -1.27 -15.15 -2.72
C ILE A 43 -1.50 -15.38 -4.22
N SER A 44 -1.35 -16.61 -4.70
CA SER A 44 -1.55 -16.92 -6.13
C SER A 44 -2.96 -16.57 -6.61
N THR A 45 -3.97 -16.85 -5.80
CA THR A 45 -5.37 -16.52 -6.09
C THR A 45 -5.60 -15.03 -6.09
N TYR A 46 -5.01 -14.30 -5.13
CA TYR A 46 -5.09 -12.84 -5.06
C TYR A 46 -4.50 -12.20 -6.33
N LEU A 47 -3.30 -12.62 -6.72
CA LEU A 47 -2.63 -12.12 -7.93
C LEU A 47 -3.39 -12.48 -9.21
N ALA A 48 -3.94 -13.70 -9.31
CA ALA A 48 -4.74 -14.11 -10.46
C ALA A 48 -6.08 -13.36 -10.57
N LEU A 49 -6.56 -12.80 -9.46
CA LEU A 49 -7.83 -12.07 -9.36
C LEU A 49 -7.63 -10.56 -9.21
N GLU A 50 -6.50 -10.02 -9.67
CA GLU A 50 -6.12 -8.61 -9.54
C GLU A 50 -7.26 -7.63 -9.89
N ASN A 51 -7.98 -7.91 -10.99
CA ASN A 51 -9.07 -7.07 -11.49
C ASN A 51 -10.48 -7.52 -11.05
N ALA A 52 -10.56 -8.52 -10.18
CA ALA A 52 -11.83 -9.05 -9.68
C ALA A 52 -12.18 -8.44 -8.32
N SER A 53 -13.46 -8.57 -7.96
CA SER A 53 -13.91 -8.10 -6.64
C SER A 53 -13.35 -8.96 -5.51
N GLN A 54 -13.24 -8.38 -4.32
CA GLN A 54 -13.00 -9.13 -3.07
C GLN A 54 -13.98 -10.31 -2.89
N LEU A 55 -15.21 -10.17 -3.39
CA LEU A 55 -16.20 -11.25 -3.38
C LEU A 55 -15.74 -12.45 -4.21
N ALA A 56 -15.17 -12.22 -5.41
CA ALA A 56 -14.65 -13.28 -6.25
C ALA A 56 -13.53 -14.06 -5.54
N TYR A 57 -12.58 -13.34 -4.92
CA TYR A 57 -11.53 -13.96 -4.10
C TYR A 57 -12.11 -14.81 -2.98
N ASN A 58 -13.08 -14.27 -2.24
CA ASN A 58 -13.72 -14.97 -1.13
C ASN A 58 -14.45 -16.24 -1.61
N CYS A 59 -15.15 -16.19 -2.74
CA CYS A 59 -15.82 -17.34 -3.32
C CYS A 59 -14.83 -18.45 -3.69
N VAL A 60 -13.72 -18.12 -4.35
CA VAL A 60 -12.67 -19.10 -4.71
C VAL A 60 -12.06 -19.73 -3.46
N CYS A 61 -11.69 -18.90 -2.48
CA CYS A 61 -11.13 -19.39 -1.22
C CYS A 61 -12.12 -20.28 -0.46
N GLN A 62 -13.41 -19.95 -0.47
CA GLN A 62 -14.43 -20.76 0.18
C GLN A 62 -14.61 -22.12 -0.51
N ALA A 63 -14.64 -22.17 -1.84
CA ALA A 63 -14.70 -23.42 -2.58
C ALA A 63 -13.47 -24.29 -2.31
N ALA A 64 -12.27 -23.69 -2.30
CA ALA A 64 -11.03 -24.38 -1.98
C ALA A 64 -11.04 -24.97 -0.56
N ARG A 65 -11.48 -24.22 0.46
CA ARG A 65 -11.61 -24.74 1.83
C ARG A 65 -12.50 -25.99 1.90
N THR A 66 -13.62 -26.00 1.17
CA THR A 66 -14.53 -27.14 1.14
C THR A 66 -13.90 -28.36 0.47
N ILE A 67 -13.22 -28.19 -0.66
CA ILE A 67 -12.64 -29.30 -1.44
C ILE A 67 -11.38 -29.87 -0.76
N PHE A 68 -10.57 -29.01 -0.17
CA PHE A 68 -9.25 -29.35 0.38
C PHE A 68 -9.25 -29.49 1.92
N SER A 69 -10.42 -29.66 2.54
CA SER A 69 -10.52 -29.95 3.97
C SER A 69 -9.75 -31.23 4.32
N GLY A 70 -8.58 -31.09 4.95
CA GLY A 70 -7.73 -32.20 5.41
C GLY A 70 -6.42 -32.43 4.62
N SER A 71 -6.15 -31.70 3.54
CA SER A 71 -4.94 -31.88 2.72
C SER A 71 -3.74 -31.01 3.14
N GLY A 72 -3.77 -30.41 4.34
CA GLY A 72 -2.73 -29.50 4.82
C GLY A 72 -2.90 -28.05 4.35
N MET A 73 -3.97 -27.73 3.62
CA MET A 73 -4.32 -26.39 3.14
C MET A 73 -5.14 -25.60 4.17
N ASN A 74 -4.77 -25.70 5.44
CA ASN A 74 -5.60 -25.21 6.55
C ASN A 74 -5.55 -23.68 6.71
N ASN A 75 -4.55 -23.02 6.12
CA ASN A 75 -4.28 -21.59 6.30
C ASN A 75 -4.64 -20.74 5.07
N ILE A 76 -5.76 -21.04 4.38
CA ILE A 76 -6.26 -20.17 3.31
C ILE A 76 -6.68 -18.82 3.92
N LEU A 77 -5.96 -17.77 3.56
CA LEU A 77 -6.08 -16.43 4.12
C LEU A 77 -7.35 -15.72 3.66
N THR A 78 -7.86 -14.84 4.51
CA THR A 78 -8.86 -13.85 4.09
C THR A 78 -8.22 -12.83 3.14
N PHE A 79 -9.05 -12.10 2.38
CA PHE A 79 -8.59 -11.05 1.48
C PHE A 79 -7.70 -10.01 2.21
N HIS A 80 -8.12 -9.55 3.38
CA HIS A 80 -7.35 -8.59 4.16
C HIS A 80 -6.06 -9.18 4.72
N SER A 81 -6.09 -10.46 5.12
CA SER A 81 -4.91 -11.17 5.61
C SER A 81 -3.86 -11.36 4.52
N VAL A 82 -4.26 -11.67 3.29
CA VAL A 82 -3.31 -11.80 2.17
C VAL A 82 -2.75 -10.44 1.75
N GLU A 83 -3.55 -9.36 1.74
CA GLU A 83 -3.04 -7.99 1.53
C GLU A 83 -1.99 -7.61 2.59
N LYS A 84 -2.28 -7.88 3.87
CA LYS A 84 -1.36 -7.62 4.98
C LYS A 84 -0.06 -8.44 4.86
N LEU A 85 -0.16 -9.70 4.43
CA LEU A 85 0.99 -10.56 4.20
C LEU A 85 1.84 -10.05 3.04
N ILE A 86 1.24 -9.73 1.89
CA ILE A 86 1.96 -9.17 0.74
C ILE A 86 2.65 -7.87 1.16
N ALA A 87 1.94 -6.95 1.81
CA ALA A 87 2.49 -5.69 2.28
C ALA A 87 3.67 -5.86 3.26
N SER A 88 3.67 -6.92 4.09
CA SER A 88 4.81 -7.18 4.99
C SER A 88 6.06 -7.69 4.27
N TYR A 89 5.91 -8.38 3.14
CA TYR A 89 7.05 -8.87 2.35
C TYR A 89 7.56 -7.85 1.35
N THR A 90 6.66 -7.09 0.72
CA THR A 90 7.04 -6.13 -0.33
C THR A 90 7.31 -4.73 0.21
N GLY A 91 6.89 -4.45 1.44
CA GLY A 91 6.93 -3.10 2.01
C GLY A 91 5.99 -2.12 1.32
N VAL A 92 5.10 -2.59 0.43
CA VAL A 92 4.09 -1.76 -0.25
C VAL A 92 2.98 -1.45 0.74
N ILE A 93 3.21 -0.39 1.50
CA ILE A 93 2.28 0.17 2.47
C ILE A 93 1.90 1.56 2.02
N SER A 94 0.60 1.80 1.96
CA SER A 94 0.02 3.06 1.59
C SER A 94 -0.49 3.86 2.79
N VAL A 95 -0.41 5.18 2.65
CA VAL A 95 -1.03 6.14 3.55
C VAL A 95 -2.05 6.93 2.75
N GLU A 96 -3.29 6.94 3.24
CA GLU A 96 -4.36 7.68 2.59
C GLU A 96 -4.48 9.08 3.18
N HIS A 97 -4.73 10.05 2.32
CA HIS A 97 -4.89 11.43 2.70
C HIS A 97 -6.06 12.05 1.93
N ASP A 98 -6.88 12.82 2.62
CA ASP A 98 -7.98 13.54 1.98
C ASP A 98 -7.44 14.58 0.99
N MET A 99 -8.14 14.76 -0.12
CA MET A 99 -7.83 15.79 -1.11
C MET A 99 -9.07 16.47 -1.67
N CYS A 100 -8.86 17.68 -2.19
CA CYS A 100 -9.87 18.39 -2.94
C CYS A 100 -10.09 17.73 -4.31
N CYS A 101 -11.35 17.47 -4.67
CA CYS A 101 -11.70 16.85 -5.94
C CYS A 101 -11.47 17.71 -7.19
N ASN A 102 -11.35 19.03 -7.03
CA ASN A 102 -11.16 19.94 -8.15
C ASN A 102 -9.69 20.35 -8.37
N THR A 103 -8.95 20.53 -7.27
CA THR A 103 -7.57 21.06 -7.32
C THR A 103 -6.51 20.04 -6.96
N CYS A 104 -6.91 18.84 -6.52
CA CYS A 104 -6.03 17.79 -6.01
C CYS A 104 -5.15 18.23 -4.83
N ILE A 105 -5.45 19.36 -4.17
CA ILE A 105 -4.74 19.76 -2.96
C ILE A 105 -5.06 18.79 -1.83
N ALA A 106 -4.00 18.27 -1.22
CA ALA A 106 -4.03 17.45 -0.02
C ALA A 106 -4.42 18.27 1.22
N PHE A 107 -5.31 17.73 2.03
CA PHE A 107 -5.63 18.25 3.37
C PHE A 107 -4.66 17.68 4.41
N THR A 108 -3.37 17.96 4.22
CA THR A 108 -2.28 17.52 5.10
C THR A 108 -1.52 18.72 5.67
N SER A 109 -0.70 18.49 6.69
CA SER A 109 0.17 19.50 7.32
C SER A 109 -0.55 20.85 7.60
N PRO A 110 -0.22 22.06 7.07
CA PRO A 110 -0.96 23.28 7.43
C PRO A 110 -2.44 23.26 7.03
N PHE A 111 -2.83 22.39 6.10
CA PHE A 111 -4.20 22.25 5.63
C PHE A 111 -4.98 21.13 6.32
N SER A 112 -4.36 20.40 7.25
CA SER A 112 -4.98 19.26 7.95
C SER A 112 -6.30 19.58 8.64
N GLN A 113 -6.48 20.81 9.13
CA GLN A 113 -7.67 21.26 9.85
C GLN A 113 -8.71 21.95 8.96
N LEU A 114 -8.45 22.10 7.65
CA LEU A 114 -9.40 22.72 6.74
C LEU A 114 -10.53 21.75 6.40
N ASN A 115 -11.75 22.30 6.36
CA ASN A 115 -12.96 21.59 5.92
C ASN A 115 -13.31 21.91 4.45
N ALA A 116 -12.63 22.86 3.83
CA ALA A 116 -12.84 23.25 2.44
C ALA A 116 -11.50 23.63 1.79
N CYS A 117 -11.41 23.44 0.48
CA CYS A 117 -10.22 23.76 -0.30
C CYS A 117 -9.92 25.26 -0.24
N PRO A 118 -8.69 25.68 0.08
CA PRO A 118 -8.33 27.09 0.16
C PRO A 118 -8.29 27.80 -1.21
N ILE A 119 -8.36 27.04 -2.32
CA ILE A 119 -8.34 27.59 -3.69
C ILE A 119 -9.74 27.69 -4.28
N CYS A 120 -10.48 26.57 -4.31
CA CYS A 120 -11.80 26.52 -4.97
C CYS A 120 -12.98 26.49 -4.00
N ASN A 121 -12.73 26.58 -2.69
CA ASN A 121 -13.73 26.55 -1.62
C ASN A 121 -14.61 25.28 -1.59
N MET A 122 -14.21 24.22 -2.30
CA MET A 122 -14.99 22.99 -2.32
C MET A 122 -14.85 22.22 -1.01
N SER A 123 -15.96 21.66 -0.53
CA SER A 123 -16.00 20.85 0.69
C SER A 123 -15.00 19.71 0.61
N ARG A 124 -14.30 19.47 1.72
CA ARG A 124 -13.48 18.27 1.92
C ARG A 124 -14.34 17.02 2.02
N TRP A 125 -15.61 17.16 2.39
CA TRP A 125 -16.51 16.05 2.73
C TRP A 125 -17.52 15.78 1.61
N LYS A 126 -17.99 14.53 1.51
CA LYS A 126 -19.18 14.18 0.71
C LYS A 126 -20.42 14.77 1.34
N GLU A 127 -20.94 15.81 0.72
CA GLU A 127 -22.00 16.65 1.28
C GLU A 127 -23.29 15.86 1.53
N GLU A 128 -23.65 14.92 0.66
CA GLU A 128 -24.86 14.10 0.81
C GLU A 128 -24.83 13.28 2.10
N ARG A 129 -23.67 12.72 2.45
CA ARG A 129 -23.51 11.94 3.68
C ARG A 129 -23.40 12.82 4.91
N LEU A 130 -22.76 13.99 4.78
CA LEU A 130 -22.67 14.93 5.87
C LEU A 130 -24.07 15.44 6.26
N GLN A 131 -24.89 15.78 5.27
CA GLN A 131 -26.28 16.22 5.48
C GLN A 131 -27.16 15.09 6.01
N GLY A 132 -27.11 13.91 5.39
CA GLY A 132 -27.92 12.75 5.80
C GLY A 132 -27.62 12.23 7.22
N THR A 133 -26.45 12.58 7.77
CA THR A 133 -26.07 12.21 9.14
C THR A 133 -26.05 13.39 10.12
N HIS A 134 -26.56 14.56 9.73
CA HIS A 134 -26.51 15.79 10.51
C HIS A 134 -25.09 16.11 11.03
N GLY A 135 -24.09 15.93 10.18
CA GLY A 135 -22.68 16.23 10.48
C GLY A 135 -21.94 15.15 11.27
N ARG A 136 -22.57 14.01 11.57
CA ARG A 136 -21.95 12.93 12.36
C ARG A 136 -20.97 12.07 11.57
N SER A 137 -21.20 11.90 10.26
CA SER A 137 -20.32 11.13 9.38
C SER A 137 -19.57 12.07 8.45
N LYS A 138 -18.26 12.15 8.66
CA LYS A 138 -17.34 12.87 7.79
C LYS A 138 -16.59 11.86 6.93
N ILE A 139 -16.93 11.83 5.66
CA ILE A 139 -16.27 10.99 4.66
C ILE A 139 -15.71 11.91 3.61
N ALA A 140 -14.40 11.80 3.34
CA ALA A 140 -13.73 12.64 2.37
C ALA A 140 -14.38 12.52 0.99
N ALA A 141 -14.48 13.66 0.29
CA ALA A 141 -14.97 13.72 -1.07
C ALA A 141 -14.05 12.94 -2.02
N GLN A 142 -12.75 13.08 -1.83
CA GLN A 142 -11.71 12.37 -2.55
C GLN A 142 -10.49 12.15 -1.63
N MET A 143 -9.73 11.09 -1.90
CA MET A 143 -8.48 10.78 -1.20
C MET A 143 -7.39 10.50 -2.23
N PHE A 144 -6.14 10.70 -1.84
CA PHE A 144 -4.99 10.18 -2.55
C PHE A 144 -4.18 9.29 -1.65
N MET A 145 -3.31 8.52 -2.29
CA MET A 145 -2.52 7.53 -1.62
C MET A 145 -1.03 7.82 -1.81
N THR A 146 -0.30 7.83 -0.70
CA THR A 146 1.16 7.90 -0.68
C THR A 146 1.72 6.53 -0.39
N ILE A 147 2.53 5.98 -1.30
CA ILE A 147 3.21 4.70 -1.08
C ILE A 147 4.54 4.98 -0.39
N LEU A 148 4.79 4.33 0.74
CA LEU A 148 6.00 4.55 1.54
C LEU A 148 7.20 3.86 0.89
N ILE A 149 8.10 4.66 0.31
CA ILE A 149 9.30 4.17 -0.38
C ILE A 149 10.26 3.50 0.62
N SER A 150 10.39 4.03 1.84
CA SER A 150 11.34 3.50 2.83
C SER A 150 11.12 2.02 3.14
N LEU A 151 9.86 1.59 3.25
CA LEU A 151 9.51 0.20 3.55
C LEU A 151 9.79 -0.73 2.36
N GLN A 152 9.53 -0.25 1.14
CA GLN A 152 9.91 -0.98 -0.08
C GLN A 152 11.41 -1.14 -0.21
N LEU A 153 12.19 -0.07 0.07
CA LEU A 153 13.64 -0.15 0.06
C LEU A 153 14.14 -1.14 1.10
N GLN A 154 13.59 -1.12 2.33
CA GLN A 154 13.91 -2.11 3.35
C GLN A 154 13.63 -3.53 2.86
N ALA A 155 12.48 -3.78 2.23
CA ALA A 155 12.14 -5.08 1.64
C ALA A 155 13.09 -5.50 0.50
N LEU A 156 13.52 -4.57 -0.36
CA LEU A 156 14.44 -4.86 -1.45
C LEU A 156 15.85 -5.20 -0.94
N TYR A 157 16.38 -4.45 0.02
CA TYR A 157 17.70 -4.73 0.61
C TYR A 157 17.68 -5.95 1.54
N TRP A 158 16.50 -6.45 1.90
CA TRP A 158 16.34 -7.65 2.70
C TRP A 158 16.70 -8.93 1.94
N ASN A 159 16.23 -9.07 0.70
CA ASN A 159 16.52 -10.24 -0.11
C ASN A 159 17.94 -10.12 -0.69
N LYS A 160 18.77 -11.16 -0.51
CA LYS A 160 20.18 -11.13 -0.96
C LYS A 160 20.32 -10.85 -2.45
N ASP A 161 19.49 -11.47 -3.29
CA ASP A 161 19.55 -11.31 -4.74
C ASP A 161 19.12 -9.89 -5.12
N SER A 162 17.99 -9.42 -4.56
CA SER A 162 17.54 -8.04 -4.74
C SER A 162 18.55 -7.01 -4.22
N ALA A 163 19.21 -7.25 -3.09
CA ALA A 163 20.24 -6.37 -2.54
C ALA A 163 21.46 -6.30 -3.47
N ASN A 164 21.88 -7.44 -4.04
CA ASN A 164 22.93 -7.46 -5.06
C ASN A 164 22.52 -6.67 -6.31
N ASP A 165 21.26 -6.79 -6.73
CA ASP A 165 20.73 -6.02 -7.85
C ASP A 165 20.68 -4.52 -7.54
N MET A 166 20.33 -4.13 -6.31
CA MET A 166 20.32 -2.73 -5.87
C MET A 166 21.72 -2.10 -5.81
N ASP A 167 22.77 -2.91 -5.63
CA ASP A 167 24.18 -2.48 -5.56
C ASP A 167 24.85 -2.36 -6.94
N TYR A 168 24.09 -2.47 -8.04
CA TYR A 168 24.62 -2.48 -9.40
C TYR A 168 25.49 -1.26 -9.77
N LEU A 169 25.20 -0.08 -9.21
CA LEU A 169 25.99 1.14 -9.44
C LEU A 169 27.40 1.06 -8.84
N HIS A 170 27.58 0.29 -7.77
CA HIS A 170 28.88 0.08 -7.14
C HIS A 170 29.67 -1.06 -7.79
N GLN A 171 28.98 -2.02 -8.42
CA GLN A 171 29.60 -3.20 -9.00
C GLN A 171 30.19 -2.99 -10.40
N GLY A 172 30.11 -1.78 -10.96
CA GLY A 172 30.79 -1.37 -12.20
C GLY A 172 30.39 -2.15 -13.46
N GLY A 173 29.42 -3.06 -13.35
CA GLY A 173 28.96 -3.90 -14.43
C GLY A 173 27.76 -3.29 -15.12
N LEU A 174 27.87 -3.05 -16.44
CA LEU A 174 26.75 -2.87 -17.36
C LEU A 174 25.90 -4.16 -17.43
N LYS A 175 25.31 -4.59 -16.31
CA LYS A 175 24.21 -5.55 -16.32
C LYS A 175 22.96 -4.78 -16.71
N CYS A 176 22.84 -4.62 -18.02
CA CYS A 176 21.64 -4.37 -18.80
C CYS A 176 20.56 -3.56 -18.05
N TRP A 177 20.56 -2.25 -18.30
CA TRP A 177 19.44 -1.35 -18.02
C TRP A 177 18.06 -1.95 -18.38
N TYR A 178 18.03 -2.87 -19.35
CA TYR A 178 16.85 -3.61 -19.80
C TYR A 178 16.28 -4.57 -18.75
N SER A 179 17.11 -5.25 -17.95
CA SER A 179 16.62 -6.17 -16.92
C SER A 179 16.08 -5.43 -15.69
N GLN A 180 16.61 -4.24 -15.39
CA GLN A 180 16.16 -3.43 -14.25
C GLN A 180 14.96 -2.56 -14.58
N LEU A 181 14.85 -2.02 -15.80
CA LEU A 181 13.59 -1.48 -16.29
C LEU A 181 12.52 -2.57 -16.36
N ILE A 182 12.83 -3.82 -16.73
CA ILE A 182 11.85 -4.90 -16.68
C ILE A 182 11.56 -5.34 -15.25
N MET A 183 12.51 -5.37 -14.31
CA MET A 183 12.22 -5.79 -12.94
C MET A 183 11.46 -4.69 -12.18
N VAL A 184 11.87 -3.43 -12.30
CA VAL A 184 11.14 -2.29 -11.74
C VAL A 184 9.84 -2.04 -12.51
N SER A 185 9.77 -2.24 -13.82
CA SER A 185 8.50 -2.15 -14.59
C SER A 185 7.65 -3.41 -14.49
N SER A 186 8.13 -4.60 -14.14
CA SER A 186 7.26 -5.75 -13.86
C SER A 186 6.79 -5.70 -12.43
N TYR A 187 7.66 -5.38 -11.45
CA TYR A 187 7.23 -5.09 -10.08
C TYR A 187 6.32 -3.86 -10.02
N LEU A 188 6.64 -2.76 -10.71
CA LEU A 188 5.77 -1.59 -10.76
C LEU A 188 4.66 -1.72 -11.81
N SER A 189 4.72 -2.48 -12.90
CA SER A 189 3.48 -2.68 -13.68
C SER A 189 2.54 -3.57 -12.87
N ASP A 190 3.01 -4.71 -12.39
CA ASP A 190 2.17 -5.60 -11.58
C ASP A 190 1.71 -4.98 -10.25
N MET A 191 2.35 -3.90 -9.74
CA MET A 191 1.91 -3.17 -8.51
C MET A 191 1.27 -1.79 -8.76
N ASN A 192 1.61 -1.10 -9.86
CA ASN A 192 0.99 0.17 -10.24
C ASN A 192 -0.37 -0.09 -10.90
N TRP A 193 -0.62 -1.29 -11.44
CA TRP A 193 -1.98 -1.73 -11.82
C TRP A 193 -2.86 -2.03 -10.59
N ILE A 194 -2.32 -2.65 -9.53
CA ILE A 194 -3.03 -2.91 -8.25
C ILE A 194 -3.54 -1.61 -7.57
N MET A 195 -2.83 -0.48 -7.72
CA MET A 195 -3.19 0.77 -7.06
C MET A 195 -3.94 1.79 -7.93
N VAL A 196 -3.89 1.67 -9.26
CA VAL A 196 -4.57 2.62 -10.16
C VAL A 196 -6.08 2.33 -10.32
N TYR A 197 -6.56 1.13 -9.97
CA TYR A 197 -7.97 0.74 -10.15
C TYR A 197 -8.84 0.64 -8.88
N LYS A 198 -8.34 1.08 -7.72
CA LYS A 198 -9.13 1.17 -6.47
C LYS A 198 -9.58 2.61 -6.16
N ALA A 199 -9.85 3.41 -7.21
CA ALA A 199 -10.48 4.73 -7.13
C ALA A 199 -11.95 4.69 -7.58
#